data_AF-A0A7K0R8G3-F1
#
_entry.id   AF-A0A7K0R8G3-F1
#
_cell.length_a   1.000
_cell.length_b   1.000
_cell.length_c   1.000
_cell.angle_alpha   90.00
_cell.angle_beta   90.00
_cell.angle_gamma   90.00
#
_symmetry.space_group_name_H-M   'P 1'
#
loop_
_entity.id
_entity.type
_entity.pdbx_description
1 polymer ?
#
loop_
_entity_poly.entity_id
_entity_poly.type
_entity_poly.pdbx_seq_one_letter_code
_entity_poly.pdbx_strand_id
1 'polypeptide(L)' 'YLHVGFTPKTSASASVFFGLTGLHGAHVVIGLLLLFMSAIRIFKGAVGPDAHKGLEVPGIYWHFVDLMWIVVFTTIYLL' A
#
# COMPACT_ATOMS: atom_id res chain seq x y z
N TYR A 1 -7.55 14.69 -0.18
CA TYR A 1 -6.56 15.76 0.07
C TYR A 1 -7.00 17.15 -0.37
N LEU A 2 -7.67 17.34 -1.53
CA LEU A 2 -8.09 18.68 -1.97
C LEU A 2 -9.28 19.28 -1.19
N HIS A 3 -10.10 18.44 -0.54
CA HIS A 3 -11.33 18.86 0.14
C HIS A 3 -11.31 18.67 1.67
N VAL A 4 -10.15 18.37 2.28
CA VAL A 4 -10.08 18.11 3.73
C VAL A 4 -10.05 19.40 4.58
N GLY A 5 -9.78 20.56 3.97
CA GLY A 5 -9.83 21.86 4.65
C GLY A 5 -8.68 22.18 5.61
N PHE A 6 -7.75 21.23 5.83
CA PHE A 6 -6.54 21.41 6.63
C PHE A 6 -5.31 20.91 5.88
N THR A 7 -4.14 21.43 6.27
CA THR A 7 -2.83 21.09 5.69
C THR A 7 -1.97 20.38 6.74
N PRO A 8 -0.86 19.70 6.36
CA PRO A 8 0.04 19.09 7.35
C PRO A 8 0.52 20.07 8.42
N LYS A 9 0.67 21.36 8.08
CA LYS A 9 1.15 22.41 9.01
C LYS A 9 0.06 22.95 9.95
N THR A 10 -1.19 22.53 9.80
CA THR A 10 -2.33 23.09 10.55
C THR A 10 -2.33 22.67 12.01
N SER A 11 -1.90 21.45 12.33
CA SER A 11 -1.81 20.93 13.71
C SER A 11 -0.92 19.69 13.76
N ALA A 12 -0.52 19.26 14.96
CA ALA A 12 0.18 18.00 15.16
C ALA A 12 -0.65 16.79 14.66
N SER A 13 -1.96 16.77 14.92
CA SER A 13 -2.86 15.72 14.43
C SER A 13 -2.97 15.69 12.91
N ALA A 14 -3.01 16.86 12.26
CA ALA A 14 -2.97 16.95 10.80
C ALA A 14 -1.63 16.45 10.24
N SER A 15 -0.49 16.82 10.84
CA SER A 15 0.82 16.28 10.43
C SER A 15 0.86 14.75 10.51
N VAL A 16 0.34 14.16 11.60
CA VAL A 16 0.28 12.70 11.77
C VAL A 16 -0.65 12.06 10.75
N PHE A 17 -1.83 12.63 10.51
CA PHE A 17 -2.78 12.17 9.49
C PHE A 17 -2.09 12.05 8.12
N PHE A 18 -1.55 13.14 7.60
CA PHE A 18 -0.91 13.18 6.29
C PHE A 18 0.36 12.30 6.23
N GLY A 19 1.11 12.21 7.34
CA GLY A 19 2.29 11.37 7.43
C GLY A 19 1.95 9.88 7.32
N LEU A 20 0.99 9.39 8.12
CA LEU A 20 0.59 7.99 8.13
C LEU A 20 -0.13 7.59 6.84
N THR A 21 -1.13 8.36 6.40
CA THR A 21 -1.87 8.03 5.18
C THR A 21 -1.02 8.21 3.92
N GLY A 22 -0.11 9.19 3.92
CA GLY A 22 0.85 9.40 2.83
C GLY A 22 1.87 8.27 2.71
N LEU A 23 2.48 7.85 3.83
CA LEU A 23 3.40 6.72 3.87
C LEU A 23 2.72 5.43 3.42
N HIS A 24 1.51 5.17 3.90
CA HIS A 24 0.73 4.02 3.46
C HIS A 24 0.43 4.07 1.96
N GLY A 25 -0.03 5.22 1.45
CA GLY A 25 -0.28 5.41 0.02
C GLY A 25 0.96 5.13 -0.85
N ALA A 26 2.15 5.52 -0.40
CA ALA A 26 3.39 5.18 -1.09
C ALA A 26 3.65 3.65 -1.16
N HIS A 27 3.37 2.92 -0.08
CA HIS A 27 3.48 1.45 -0.06
C HIS A 27 2.45 0.79 -0.99
N VAL A 28 1.22 1.30 -1.04
CA VAL A 28 0.20 0.82 -1.98
C VAL A 28 0.67 0.96 -3.43
N VAL A 29 1.25 2.10 -3.80
CA VAL A 29 1.81 2.31 -5.15
C VAL A 29 2.92 1.32 -5.45
N ILE A 30 3.84 1.09 -4.51
CA ILE A 30 4.91 0.08 -4.67
C ILE A 30 4.31 -1.31 -4.84
N GLY A 31 3.31 -1.67 -4.03
CA GLY A 31 2.62 -2.96 -4.10
C GLY A 31 1.93 -3.17 -5.45
N LEU A 32 1.28 -2.14 -5.98
CA LEU A 32 0.64 -2.19 -7.29
C LEU A 32 1.66 -2.41 -8.41
N LEU A 33 2.82 -1.75 -8.34
CA LEU A 33 3.90 -1.96 -9.31
C LEU A 33 4.46 -3.38 -9.23
N LEU A 34 4.67 -3.91 -8.03
CA LEU A 34 5.14 -5.29 -7.83
C LEU A 34 4.14 -6.30 -8.41
N LEU A 35 2.85 -6.16 -8.09
CA LEU A 35 1.80 -7.02 -8.62
C LEU A 35 1.64 -6.88 -10.14
N PHE A 36 1.77 -5.66 -10.68
CA PHE A 36 1.71 -5.43 -12.11
C PHE A 36 2.86 -6.12 -12.86
N MET A 37 4.09 -6.04 -12.33
CA MET A 37 5.24 -6.77 -12.88
C MET A 37 5.03 -8.29 -12.82
N SER A 38 4.49 -8.80 -11.71
CA SER A 38 4.13 -10.22 -11.58
C SER A 38 3.05 -10.63 -12.59
N ALA A 39 2.03 -9.78 -12.80
CA ALA A 39 0.98 -10.01 -13.79
C ALA A 39 1.56 -10.09 -15.21
N ILE A 40 2.43 -9.16 -15.61
CA ILE A 40 3.12 -9.22 -16.92
C ILE A 40 3.90 -10.53 -17.05
N ARG A 41 4.62 -10.95 -16.00
CA ARG A 41 5.40 -12.19 -16.01
C ARG A 41 4.52 -13.42 -16.19
N ILE A 42 3.34 -13.42 -15.57
CA ILE A 42 2.32 -14.46 -15.73
C ILE A 42 1.79 -14.49 -17.17
N PHE A 43 1.39 -13.35 -17.74
CA PHE A 43 0.87 -13.28 -19.11
C PHE A 43 1.90 -13.69 -20.17
N LYS A 44 3.19 -13.50 -19.91
CA LYS A 44 4.28 -13.95 -20.78
C LYS A 44 4.63 -15.44 -20.62
N GLY A 45 3.90 -16.19 -19.79
CA GLY A 45 4.13 -17.62 -19.55
C GLY A 45 5.39 -17.93 -18.72
N ALA A 46 5.98 -16.93 -18.05
CA ALA A 46 7.25 -17.07 -17.33
C ALA A 46 7.08 -17.57 -15.88
N VAL A 47 6.09 -18.45 -15.66
CA VAL A 47 5.76 -19.04 -14.36
C VAL A 47 5.91 -20.55 -14.46
N GLY A 48 7.10 -21.05 -14.10
CA GLY A 48 7.33 -22.48 -13.89
C GLY A 48 7.10 -22.87 -12.42
N PRO A 49 7.06 -24.18 -12.11
CA PRO A 49 6.91 -24.70 -10.75
C PRO A 49 7.90 -24.08 -9.76
N ASP A 50 9.15 -23.84 -10.16
CA ASP A 50 10.17 -23.22 -9.30
C ASP A 50 10.13 -21.67 -9.26
N ALA A 51 9.38 -21.02 -10.16
CA ALA A 51 9.33 -19.56 -10.31
C ALA A 51 8.21 -18.87 -9.50
N HIS A 52 7.48 -19.63 -8.68
CA HIS A 52 6.42 -19.17 -7.78
C HIS A 52 6.78 -18.00 -6.85
N LYS A 53 8.07 -17.85 -6.50
CA LYS A 53 8.54 -16.72 -5.68
C LYS A 53 8.28 -15.35 -6.32
N GLY A 54 8.17 -15.30 -7.65
CA GLY A 54 7.84 -14.08 -8.40
C GLY A 54 6.39 -13.61 -8.19
N LEU A 55 5.53 -14.42 -7.56
CA LEU A 55 4.16 -14.07 -7.19
C LEU A 55 3.96 -14.08 -5.66
N GLU A 56 4.58 -15.04 -4.96
CA GLU A 56 4.45 -15.19 -3.51
C GLU A 56 4.92 -13.94 -2.75
N VAL A 57 6.11 -13.41 -3.08
CA VAL A 57 6.68 -12.26 -2.38
C VAL A 57 5.84 -10.99 -2.58
N PRO A 58 5.44 -10.61 -3.82
CA PRO A 58 4.49 -9.53 -4.04
C PRO A 58 3.13 -9.73 -3.38
N GLY A 59 2.62 -10.97 -3.32
CA GLY A 59 1.38 -11.30 -2.64
C GLY A 59 1.46 -11.08 -1.13
N ILE A 60 2.52 -11.57 -0.48
CA ILE A 60 2.76 -11.33 0.95
C ILE A 60 2.90 -9.84 1.24
N TYR A 61 3.63 -9.10 0.40
CA TYR A 61 3.76 -7.65 0.52
C TYR A 61 2.39 -6.96 0.44
N TRP A 62 1.54 -7.37 -0.51
CA TRP A 62 0.20 -6.80 -0.66
C TRP A 62 -0.69 -7.04 0.57
N HIS A 63 -0.69 -8.27 1.10
CA HIS A 63 -1.43 -8.59 2.32
C HIS A 63 -0.92 -7.84 3.55
N PHE A 64 0.40 -7.64 3.67
CA PHE A 64 0.95 -6.80 4.73
C PHE A 64 0.44 -5.37 4.64
N VAL A 65 0.44 -4.78 3.44
CA VAL A 65 -0.07 -3.42 3.22
C VAL A 65 -1.55 -3.32 3.59
N ASP A 66 -2.38 -4.30 3.20
CA ASP A 66 -3.81 -4.34 3.52
C ASP A 66 -4.09 -4.41 5.03
N LEU A 67 -3.38 -5.28 5.76
CA LEU A 67 -3.50 -5.39 7.22
C LEU A 67 -3.13 -4.07 7.92
N MET A 68 -2.05 -3.42 7.48
CA MET A 68 -1.65 -2.12 8.04
C MET A 68 -2.65 -1.02 7.71
N TRP A 69 -3.35 -1.10 6.58
CA TRP A 69 -4.41 -0.15 6.27
C TRP A 69 -5.56 -0.24 7.27
N ILE A 70 -5.99 -1.44 7.65
CA ILE A 70 -7.06 -1.63 8.64
C ILE A 70 -6.70 -0.96 9.97
N VAL A 71 -5.44 -1.11 10.42
CA VAL A 71 -4.93 -0.50 11.65
C VAL A 71 -4.94 1.03 11.55
N VAL A 72 -4.38 1.58 10.46
CA VAL A 72 -4.33 3.04 10.24
C VAL A 72 -5.73 3.62 10.10
N PHE A 73 -6.60 2.98 9.33
CA PHE A 73 -7.98 3.43 9.11
C PHE A 73 -8.75 3.48 10.43
N THR A 74 -8.68 2.40 11.23
CA THR A 74 -9.34 2.34 12.53
C THR A 74 -8.83 3.44 13.46
N THR A 75 -7.52 3.63 13.53
CA THR A 75 -6.90 4.61 14.45
C THR A 75 -7.19 6.05 14.04
N ILE A 76 -7.28 6.35 12.75
CA ILE A 76 -7.37 7.72 12.24
C ILE A 76 -8.81 8.17 11.97
N TYR A 77 -9.69 7.24 11.59
CA TYR A 77 -11.06 7.56 11.18
C TYR A 77 -12.13 7.08 12.16
N LEU A 78 -11.85 6.08 13.01
CA LEU A 78 -12.86 5.51 13.93
C LEU A 78 -12.62 5.85 15.40
N LEU A 79 -11.37 5.97 15.84
CA LEU A 79 -10.96 6.35 17.20
C LEU A 79 -10.69 7.86 17.28
#